data_AF-A0A072NN85-F1
#
_entry.id   AF-A0A072NN85-F1
#
_cell.length_a   1.000
_cell.length_b   1.000
_cell.length_c   1.000
_cell.angle_alpha   90.00
_cell.angle_beta   90.00
_cell.angle_gamma   90.00
#
_symmetry.space_group_name_H-M   'P 1'
#
loop_
_entity.id
_entity.type
_entity.pdbx_description
1 polymer ?
#
loop_
_entity_poly.entity_id
_entity_poly.type
_entity_poly.pdbx_seq_one_letter_code
_entity_poly.pdbx_strand_id
1 'polypeptide(L)'
;MKLKAKLITGVAGLSSIIILICSLFTYISIKNFSNNVDNLTNGLSEVVERDVSGFSGHYAGTLTYLEGKNVVEKLDNIIQSIEYPLNASKSITNPAILKQLFQGFVNKNEYISSMYIASNNGILATYSKDKMEPKQISEEWYQKAKVLKNDQIYISNMQKGKSGKSFITISTPIYTNNQFSGVISADLNATLLSEYISQIKVGETGFIALIGADRSIIGHKNLDLVKESKKVNDLPFFKEISDGRILLDINQVTYLPLVHEKTGWTVLSVIPQEEVSSFTKTIGTNMSNKITEANTMTESSLSKLVSIQVIVIILLIAISIVISCSSPDILFNRLIAYLL
;
A
#
# COMPACT_ATOMS: atom_id res chain seq x y z
N MET A 1 57.22 1.64 -65.37
CA MET A 1 55.91 0.93 -65.35
C MET A 1 55.18 1.15 -66.66
N LYS A 2 54.69 0.09 -67.31
CA LYS A 2 53.77 0.19 -68.46
C LYS A 2 52.51 0.96 -68.03
N LEU A 3 51.96 1.84 -68.86
CA LEU A 3 50.80 2.71 -68.58
C LEU A 3 49.63 1.99 -67.88
N LYS A 4 49.38 0.73 -68.27
CA LYS A 4 48.36 -0.16 -67.67
C LYS A 4 48.56 -0.41 -66.17
N ALA A 5 49.80 -0.66 -65.73
CA ALA A 5 50.10 -0.91 -64.32
C ALA A 5 49.83 0.32 -63.45
N LYS A 6 50.12 1.54 -63.97
CA LYS A 6 49.83 2.81 -63.29
C LYS A 6 48.32 3.07 -63.19
N LEU A 7 47.55 2.72 -64.22
CA LEU A 7 46.09 2.86 -64.22
C LEU A 7 45.44 1.95 -63.16
N ILE A 8 45.87 0.68 -63.09
CA ILE A 8 45.34 -0.30 -62.14
C ILE A 8 45.70 0.07 -60.69
N THR A 9 46.96 0.48 -60.42
CA THR A 9 47.34 0.96 -59.08
C THR A 9 46.60 2.22 -58.68
N GLY A 10 46.36 3.13 -59.63
CA GLY A 10 45.56 4.34 -59.39
C GLY A 10 44.13 4.03 -58.97
N VAL A 11 43.44 3.15 -59.71
CA VAL A 11 42.05 2.75 -59.41
C VAL A 11 41.96 1.98 -58.09
N ALA A 12 42.88 1.04 -57.84
CA ALA A 12 42.94 0.26 -56.60
C ALA A 12 43.25 1.12 -55.37
N GLY A 13 44.10 2.14 -55.51
CA GLY A 13 44.38 3.10 -54.45
C GLY A 13 43.15 3.95 -54.11
N LEU A 14 42.46 4.46 -55.13
CA LEU A 14 41.25 5.28 -54.96
C LEU A 14 40.10 4.49 -54.31
N SER A 15 39.86 3.25 -54.75
CA SER A 15 38.85 2.38 -54.15
C SER A 15 39.16 2.02 -52.70
N SER A 16 40.44 1.76 -52.37
CA SER A 16 40.87 1.49 -51.00
C SER A 16 40.63 2.69 -50.07
N ILE A 17 40.89 3.91 -50.55
CA ILE A 17 40.62 5.15 -49.79
C ILE A 17 39.11 5.31 -49.54
N ILE A 18 38.27 5.09 -50.56
CA ILE A 18 36.81 5.17 -50.42
C ILE A 18 36.32 4.16 -49.38
N ILE A 19 36.82 2.92 -49.43
CA ILE A 19 36.47 1.87 -48.48
C ILE A 19 36.88 2.25 -47.06
N LEU A 20 38.08 2.80 -46.85
CA LEU A 20 38.55 3.27 -45.56
C LEU A 20 37.67 4.39 -45.00
N ILE A 21 37.29 5.37 -45.83
CA ILE A 21 36.41 6.47 -45.44
C ILE A 21 35.02 5.94 -45.05
N CYS A 22 34.44 5.07 -45.87
CA CYS A 22 33.14 4.44 -45.57
C CYS A 22 33.19 3.63 -44.27
N SER A 23 34.28 2.90 -44.03
CA SER A 23 34.46 2.11 -42.79
C SER A 23 34.57 3.01 -41.56
N LEU A 24 35.36 4.08 -41.66
CA LEU A 24 35.49 5.05 -40.59
C LEU A 24 34.15 5.73 -40.29
N PHE A 25 33.41 6.12 -41.33
CA PHE A 25 32.08 6.69 -41.21
C PHE A 25 31.09 5.70 -40.53
N THR A 26 31.07 4.44 -40.94
CA THR A 26 30.20 3.42 -40.32
C THR A 26 30.58 3.18 -38.85
N TYR A 27 31.87 3.09 -38.54
CA TYR A 27 32.34 2.93 -37.16
C TYR A 27 31.89 4.10 -36.27
N ILE A 28 32.10 5.34 -36.73
CA ILE A 28 31.66 6.54 -36.00
C ILE A 28 30.13 6.55 -35.84
N SER A 29 29.39 6.20 -36.90
CA SER A 29 27.92 6.17 -36.87
C SER A 29 27.39 5.14 -35.88
N ILE A 30 27.96 3.92 -35.88
CA ILE A 30 27.58 2.85 -34.96
C ILE A 30 27.93 3.24 -33.52
N LYS A 31 29.10 3.84 -33.29
CA LYS A 31 29.49 4.29 -31.95
C LYS A 31 28.58 5.39 -31.42
N ASN A 32 28.23 6.37 -32.25
CA ASN A 32 27.28 7.42 -31.90
C ASN A 32 25.89 6.85 -31.62
N PHE A 33 25.45 5.90 -32.43
CA PHE A 33 24.18 5.21 -32.22
C PHE A 33 24.18 4.42 -30.91
N SER A 34 25.23 3.64 -30.64
CA SER A 34 25.40 2.89 -29.38
C SER A 34 25.33 3.82 -28.17
N ASN A 35 26.13 4.88 -28.16
CA ASN A 35 26.12 5.86 -27.07
C ASN A 35 24.73 6.50 -26.87
N ASN A 36 24.00 6.76 -27.95
CA ASN A 36 22.63 7.31 -27.86
C ASN A 36 21.66 6.29 -27.28
N VAL A 37 21.78 5.02 -27.65
CA VAL A 37 20.96 3.93 -27.07
C VAL A 37 21.29 3.75 -25.59
N ASP A 38 22.57 3.78 -25.19
CA ASP A 38 22.99 3.69 -23.78
C ASP A 38 22.40 4.83 -22.95
N ASN A 39 22.51 6.07 -23.44
CA ASN A 39 21.93 7.22 -22.74
C ASN A 39 20.40 7.11 -22.63
N LEU A 40 19.72 6.67 -23.71
CA LEU A 40 18.28 6.51 -23.72
C LEU A 40 17.81 5.40 -22.77
N THR A 41 18.52 4.26 -22.77
CA THR A 41 18.17 3.09 -21.95
C THR A 41 18.44 3.34 -20.48
N ASN A 42 19.56 3.96 -20.12
CA ASN A 42 19.83 4.39 -18.74
C ASN A 42 18.79 5.40 -18.25
N GLY A 43 18.47 6.43 -19.05
CA GLY A 43 17.42 7.39 -18.72
C GLY A 43 16.04 6.74 -18.58
N LEU A 44 15.72 5.74 -19.42
CA LEU A 44 14.47 4.99 -19.33
C LEU A 44 14.41 4.16 -18.04
N SER A 45 15.50 3.51 -17.65
CA SER A 45 15.57 2.75 -16.39
C SER A 45 15.33 3.66 -15.18
N GLU A 46 15.95 4.84 -15.13
CA GLU A 46 15.72 5.83 -14.06
C GLU A 46 14.26 6.31 -14.01
N VAL A 47 13.66 6.58 -15.17
CA VAL A 47 12.24 6.97 -15.27
C VAL A 47 11.33 5.85 -14.78
N VAL A 48 11.59 4.61 -15.16
CA VAL A 48 10.81 3.45 -14.72
C VAL A 48 10.88 3.28 -13.20
N GLU A 49 12.07 3.35 -12.61
CA GLU A 49 12.22 3.25 -11.15
C GLU A 49 11.44 4.33 -10.41
N ARG A 50 11.53 5.58 -10.89
CA ARG A 50 10.78 6.71 -10.34
C ARG A 50 9.27 6.52 -10.45
N ASP A 51 8.78 6.14 -11.62
CA ASP A 51 7.35 6.03 -11.89
C ASP A 51 6.76 4.83 -11.13
N VAL A 52 7.48 3.72 -11.03
CA VAL A 52 7.12 2.57 -10.19
C VAL A 52 7.09 2.97 -8.71
N SER A 53 8.07 3.75 -8.24
CA SER A 53 8.07 4.26 -6.86
C SER A 53 6.84 5.14 -6.58
N GLY A 54 6.52 6.06 -7.49
CA GLY A 54 5.33 6.90 -7.40
C GLY A 54 4.03 6.10 -7.36
N PHE A 55 3.90 5.11 -8.24
CA PHE A 55 2.77 4.18 -8.24
C PHE A 55 2.67 3.41 -6.92
N SER A 56 3.78 2.90 -6.40
CA SER A 56 3.85 2.14 -5.15
C SER A 56 3.39 2.97 -3.95
N GLY A 57 3.85 4.22 -3.87
CA GLY A 57 3.40 5.17 -2.84
C GLY A 57 1.90 5.48 -2.95
N HIS A 58 1.39 5.70 -4.16
CA HIS A 58 -0.03 5.95 -4.37
C HIS A 58 -0.90 4.72 -4.04
N TYR A 59 -0.41 3.53 -4.40
CA TYR A 59 -1.05 2.26 -4.07
C TYR A 59 -1.13 2.06 -2.55
N ALA A 60 -0.02 2.27 -1.82
CA ALA A 60 0.00 2.22 -0.37
C ALA A 60 -0.95 3.25 0.28
N GLY A 61 -0.97 4.49 -0.22
CA GLY A 61 -1.91 5.51 0.22
C GLY A 61 -3.38 5.14 -0.02
N THR A 62 -3.69 4.52 -1.15
CA THR A 62 -5.04 4.07 -1.47
C THR A 62 -5.48 2.92 -0.56
N LEU A 63 -4.62 1.92 -0.34
CA LEU A 63 -4.91 0.82 0.57
C LEU A 63 -5.13 1.30 2.01
N THR A 64 -4.25 2.15 2.53
CA THR A 64 -4.41 2.72 3.88
C THR A 64 -5.73 3.48 4.03
N TYR A 65 -6.11 4.27 3.03
CA TYR A 65 -7.38 4.99 3.01
C TYR A 65 -8.60 4.05 2.99
N LEU A 66 -8.63 3.10 2.04
CA LEU A 66 -9.79 2.20 1.87
C LEU A 66 -10.01 1.33 3.10
N GLU A 67 -8.96 0.69 3.62
CA GLU A 67 -9.08 -0.16 4.81
C GLU A 67 -9.47 0.64 6.05
N GLY A 68 -8.92 1.87 6.19
CA GLY A 68 -9.31 2.76 7.27
C GLY A 68 -10.79 3.15 7.18
N LYS A 69 -11.26 3.51 5.99
CA LYS A 69 -12.66 3.87 5.74
C LYS A 69 -13.61 2.69 6.01
N ASN A 70 -13.26 1.49 5.57
CA ASN A 70 -14.04 0.28 5.84
C ASN A 70 -14.22 0.04 7.34
N VAL A 71 -13.18 0.29 8.14
CA VAL A 71 -13.28 0.21 9.61
C VAL A 71 -14.17 1.29 10.18
N VAL A 72 -14.06 2.54 9.72
CA VAL A 72 -14.95 3.64 10.17
C VAL A 72 -16.42 3.28 9.87
N GLU A 73 -16.73 2.79 8.66
CA GLU A 73 -18.08 2.35 8.30
C GLU A 73 -18.55 1.16 9.16
N LYS A 74 -17.66 0.22 9.48
CA LYS A 74 -17.99 -0.88 10.40
C LYS A 74 -18.28 -0.38 11.81
N LEU A 75 -17.52 0.61 12.29
CA LEU A 75 -17.75 1.25 13.58
C LEU A 75 -19.11 1.97 13.61
N ASP A 76 -19.47 2.71 12.55
CA ASP A 76 -20.79 3.34 12.42
C ASP A 76 -21.91 2.32 12.59
N ASN A 77 -21.82 1.18 11.88
CA ASN A 77 -22.81 0.10 11.96
C ASN A 77 -22.88 -0.51 13.37
N ILE A 78 -21.73 -0.74 14.02
CA ILE A 78 -21.69 -1.27 15.39
C ILE A 78 -22.33 -0.29 16.36
N ILE A 79 -21.96 1.00 16.31
CA ILE A 79 -22.50 2.02 17.21
C ILE A 79 -24.01 2.20 16.99
N GLN A 80 -24.46 2.26 15.73
CA GLN A 80 -25.89 2.33 15.41
C GLN A 80 -26.66 1.11 15.93
N SER A 81 -26.07 -0.08 15.84
CA SER A 81 -26.67 -1.32 16.35
C SER A 81 -26.83 -1.35 17.88
N ILE A 82 -26.12 -0.47 18.60
CA ILE A 82 -26.21 -0.29 20.05
C ILE A 82 -27.17 0.85 20.41
N GLU A 83 -27.11 1.95 19.67
CA GLU A 83 -28.01 3.09 19.90
C GLU A 83 -29.48 2.74 19.65
N TYR A 84 -29.77 1.89 18.66
CA TYR A 84 -31.14 1.48 18.37
C TYR A 84 -31.80 0.80 19.59
N PRO A 85 -31.22 -0.25 20.21
CA PRO A 85 -31.72 -0.83 21.47
C PRO A 85 -31.86 0.17 22.61
N LEU A 86 -30.88 1.06 22.79
CA LEU A 86 -30.91 2.07 23.86
C LEU A 86 -32.12 2.99 23.69
N ASN A 87 -32.31 3.56 22.50
CA ASN A 87 -33.41 4.49 22.23
C ASN A 87 -34.77 3.80 22.25
N ALA A 88 -34.89 2.60 21.70
CA ALA A 88 -36.14 1.82 21.71
C ALA A 88 -36.62 1.47 23.13
N SER A 89 -35.70 1.45 24.10
CA SER A 89 -36.01 1.06 25.48
C SER A 89 -36.27 2.25 26.42
N LYS A 90 -35.95 3.50 26.01
CA LYS A 90 -36.06 4.70 26.87
C LYS A 90 -37.46 4.95 27.42
N SER A 91 -38.51 4.64 26.65
CA SER A 91 -39.91 4.92 27.02
C SER A 91 -40.57 3.80 27.83
N ILE A 92 -39.89 2.67 28.03
CA ILE A 92 -40.49 1.49 28.63
C ILE A 92 -40.27 1.53 30.14
N THR A 93 -41.37 1.51 30.91
CA THR A 93 -41.32 1.65 32.37
C THR A 93 -41.41 0.32 33.12
N ASN A 94 -41.94 -0.73 32.48
CA ASN A 94 -42.11 -2.04 33.11
C ASN A 94 -40.78 -2.83 33.13
N PRO A 95 -40.20 -3.14 34.31
CA PRO A 95 -38.91 -3.83 34.40
C PRO A 95 -38.88 -5.23 33.79
N ALA A 96 -39.99 -5.97 33.84
CA ALA A 96 -40.05 -7.32 33.27
C ALA A 96 -40.00 -7.29 31.73
N ILE A 97 -40.72 -6.34 31.12
CA ILE A 97 -40.71 -6.12 29.67
C ILE A 97 -39.31 -5.64 29.23
N LEU A 98 -38.71 -4.69 29.96
CA LEU A 98 -37.35 -4.23 29.71
C LEU A 98 -36.34 -5.38 29.71
N LYS A 99 -36.41 -6.26 30.72
CA LYS A 99 -35.50 -7.41 30.82
C LYS A 99 -35.65 -8.35 29.62
N GLN A 100 -36.89 -8.62 29.18
CA GLN A 100 -37.14 -9.46 28.00
C GLN A 100 -36.63 -8.81 26.71
N LEU A 101 -36.78 -7.48 26.56
CA LEU A 101 -36.26 -6.75 25.41
C LEU A 101 -34.73 -6.73 25.39
N PHE A 102 -34.10 -6.45 26.52
CA PHE A 102 -32.64 -6.51 26.65
C PHE A 102 -32.13 -7.90 26.30
N GLN A 103 -32.80 -8.96 26.76
CA GLN A 103 -32.49 -10.33 26.36
C GLN A 103 -32.58 -10.51 24.84
N GLY A 104 -33.61 -9.97 24.19
CA GLY A 104 -33.76 -10.01 22.74
C GLY A 104 -32.63 -9.30 22.00
N PHE A 105 -32.26 -8.09 22.44
CA PHE A 105 -31.20 -7.30 21.81
C PHE A 105 -29.81 -7.92 22.01
N VAL A 106 -29.46 -8.27 23.25
CA VAL A 106 -28.16 -8.87 23.59
C VAL A 106 -27.95 -10.22 22.89
N ASN A 107 -29.00 -11.04 22.75
CA ASN A 107 -28.85 -12.35 22.09
C ASN A 107 -28.81 -12.27 20.55
N LYS A 108 -29.31 -11.18 19.96
CA LYS A 108 -29.30 -10.98 18.50
C LYS A 108 -28.08 -10.19 18.00
N ASN A 109 -27.39 -9.47 18.89
CA ASN A 109 -26.24 -8.65 18.53
C ASN A 109 -25.02 -9.08 19.35
N GLU A 110 -24.05 -9.72 18.70
CA GLU A 110 -22.84 -10.23 19.36
C GLU A 110 -21.97 -9.13 19.98
N TYR A 111 -22.04 -7.90 19.45
CA TYR A 111 -21.31 -6.76 19.97
C TYR A 111 -21.91 -6.22 21.27
N ILE A 112 -23.15 -6.57 21.61
CA ILE A 112 -23.76 -6.16 22.89
C ILE A 112 -23.56 -7.28 23.90
N SER A 113 -22.74 -7.04 24.91
CA SER A 113 -22.49 -8.01 25.98
C SER A 113 -23.51 -7.92 27.12
N SER A 114 -23.99 -6.71 27.40
CA SER A 114 -25.00 -6.45 28.43
C SER A 114 -25.80 -5.18 28.12
N MET A 115 -26.98 -5.08 28.71
CA MET A 115 -27.78 -3.86 28.76
C MET A 115 -28.37 -3.68 30.16
N TYR A 116 -28.43 -2.43 30.61
CA TYR A 116 -28.96 -2.09 31.93
C TYR A 116 -29.50 -0.67 31.97
N ILE A 117 -30.47 -0.47 32.84
CA ILE A 117 -31.17 0.80 33.03
C ILE A 117 -31.31 1.08 34.52
N ALA A 118 -31.06 2.32 34.90
CA ALA A 118 -31.13 2.77 36.28
C ALA A 118 -31.85 4.11 36.41
N SER A 119 -32.60 4.25 37.50
CA SER A 119 -33.16 5.53 37.95
C SER A 119 -32.26 6.17 39.01
N ASN A 120 -32.67 7.31 39.55
CA ASN A 120 -32.03 7.89 40.74
C ASN A 120 -32.07 6.96 41.96
N ASN A 121 -32.99 5.98 41.99
CA ASN A 121 -33.18 5.06 43.10
C ASN A 121 -32.41 3.74 42.94
N GLY A 122 -31.65 3.57 41.85
CA GLY A 122 -30.86 2.37 41.56
C GLY A 122 -31.25 1.66 40.27
N ILE A 123 -30.70 0.45 40.09
CA ILE A 123 -30.89 -0.37 38.90
C ILE A 123 -32.33 -0.86 38.81
N LEU A 124 -32.97 -0.65 37.66
CA LEU A 124 -34.34 -1.07 37.39
C LEU A 124 -34.40 -2.41 36.66
N ALA A 125 -33.58 -2.58 35.62
CA ALA A 125 -33.50 -3.81 34.84
C ALA A 125 -32.09 -4.00 34.28
N THR A 126 -31.70 -5.27 34.12
CA THR A 126 -30.41 -5.66 33.55
C THR A 126 -30.53 -7.01 32.85
N TYR A 127 -29.77 -7.18 31.78
CA TYR A 127 -29.51 -8.47 31.14
C TYR A 127 -28.07 -8.50 30.64
N SER A 128 -27.40 -9.64 30.80
CA SER A 128 -26.03 -9.86 30.34
C SER A 128 -25.89 -11.30 29.86
N LYS A 129 -25.09 -11.49 28.81
CA LYS A 129 -24.75 -12.83 28.30
C LYS A 129 -23.82 -13.59 29.24
N ASP A 130 -22.88 -12.86 29.85
CA ASP A 130 -21.91 -13.38 30.80
C ASP A 130 -22.23 -12.95 32.24
N LYS A 131 -21.55 -13.54 33.23
CA LYS A 131 -21.61 -13.03 34.62
C LYS A 131 -21.11 -11.59 34.65
N MET A 132 -21.95 -10.67 35.10
CA MET A 132 -21.66 -9.24 35.23
C MET A 132 -21.65 -8.84 36.70
N GLU A 133 -20.79 -7.89 37.04
CA GLU A 133 -20.84 -7.24 38.34
C GLU A 133 -22.12 -6.42 38.52
N PRO A 134 -22.66 -6.33 39.75
CA PRO A 134 -23.74 -5.40 40.04
C PRO A 134 -23.32 -3.97 39.70
N LYS A 135 -23.99 -3.37 38.72
CA LYS A 135 -23.76 -1.97 38.33
C LYS A 135 -24.30 -1.05 39.41
N GLN A 136 -23.59 0.04 39.68
CA GLN A 136 -23.98 1.06 40.63
C GLN A 136 -24.14 2.42 39.95
N ILE A 137 -25.09 3.22 40.44
CA ILE A 137 -25.29 4.59 39.92
C ILE A 137 -24.13 5.52 40.26
N SER A 138 -23.24 5.15 41.19
CA SER A 138 -22.01 5.87 41.52
C SER A 138 -20.92 5.72 40.44
N GLU A 139 -21.04 4.74 39.54
CA GLU A 139 -20.06 4.49 38.49
C GLU A 139 -20.10 5.54 37.37
N GLU A 140 -18.99 5.63 36.63
CA GLU A 140 -18.77 6.63 35.59
C GLU A 140 -19.87 6.66 34.52
N TRP A 141 -20.32 5.49 34.07
CA TRP A 141 -21.34 5.37 33.01
C TRP A 141 -22.63 6.11 33.36
N TYR A 142 -23.03 6.11 34.65
CA TYR A 142 -24.24 6.79 35.10
C TYR A 142 -23.96 8.28 35.32
N GLN A 143 -22.88 8.60 36.04
CA GLN A 143 -22.57 9.98 36.42
C GLN A 143 -22.27 10.87 35.21
N LYS A 144 -21.55 10.34 34.22
CA LYS A 144 -21.23 11.07 32.98
C LYS A 144 -22.45 11.22 32.08
N ALA A 145 -23.27 10.17 31.95
CA ALA A 145 -24.47 10.24 31.11
C ALA A 145 -25.58 11.12 31.72
N LYS A 146 -25.70 11.18 33.05
CA LYS A 146 -26.73 11.96 33.75
C LYS A 146 -26.72 13.45 33.41
N VAL A 147 -25.55 14.01 33.13
CA VAL A 147 -25.39 15.45 32.84
C VAL A 147 -25.51 15.78 31.34
N LEU A 148 -25.78 14.78 30.49
CA LEU A 148 -25.92 14.95 29.06
C LEU A 148 -27.34 15.39 28.65
N LYS A 149 -27.43 15.94 27.44
CA LYS A 149 -28.72 16.17 26.76
C LYS A 149 -29.29 14.85 26.23
N ASN A 150 -30.61 14.82 25.98
CA ASN A 150 -31.35 13.59 25.65
C ASN A 150 -30.87 12.85 24.39
N ASP A 151 -30.28 13.58 23.45
CA ASP A 151 -29.75 13.13 22.16
C ASP A 151 -28.25 12.80 22.21
N GLN A 152 -27.58 13.05 23.33
CA GLN A 152 -26.17 12.79 23.51
C GLN A 152 -25.92 11.41 24.11
N ILE A 153 -24.74 10.88 23.81
CA ILE A 153 -24.24 9.63 24.36
C ILE A 153 -22.91 9.88 25.10
N TYR A 154 -22.70 9.09 26.14
CA TYR A 154 -21.41 8.93 26.79
C TYR A 154 -20.81 7.60 26.35
N ILE A 155 -19.52 7.59 26.03
CA ILE A 155 -18.76 6.38 25.71
C ILE A 155 -17.59 6.31 26.69
N SER A 156 -17.52 5.24 27.46
CA SER A 156 -16.43 5.07 28.43
C SER A 156 -15.11 4.70 27.75
N ASN A 157 -14.02 4.80 28.51
CA ASN A 157 -12.79 4.09 28.16
C ASN A 157 -13.02 2.56 28.23
N MET A 158 -12.10 1.81 27.64
CA MET A 158 -12.12 0.35 27.71
C MET A 158 -11.91 -0.13 29.15
N GLN A 159 -12.77 -1.04 29.61
CA GLN A 159 -12.77 -1.61 30.95
C GLN A 159 -12.61 -3.13 30.86
N LYS A 160 -12.02 -3.74 31.89
CA LYS A 160 -11.93 -5.20 32.02
C LYS A 160 -13.04 -5.73 32.92
N GLY A 161 -13.84 -6.66 32.40
CA GLY A 161 -14.82 -7.40 33.19
C GLY A 161 -14.19 -8.52 34.00
N LYS A 162 -14.89 -9.01 35.04
CA LYS A 162 -14.44 -10.16 35.84
C LYS A 162 -14.35 -11.47 35.06
N SER A 163 -15.01 -11.57 33.92
CA SER A 163 -14.87 -12.69 32.98
C SER A 163 -13.56 -12.67 32.17
N GLY A 164 -12.73 -11.64 32.35
CA GLY A 164 -11.51 -11.42 31.56
C GLY A 164 -11.76 -10.76 30.20
N LYS A 165 -13.02 -10.60 29.79
CA LYS A 165 -13.40 -9.89 28.56
C LYS A 165 -13.39 -8.39 28.78
N SER A 166 -12.93 -7.64 27.78
CA SER A 166 -12.93 -6.18 27.82
C SER A 166 -14.21 -5.64 27.20
N PHE A 167 -14.73 -4.55 27.75
CA PHE A 167 -15.94 -3.89 27.27
C PHE A 167 -15.81 -2.38 27.30
N ILE A 168 -16.66 -1.71 26.53
CA ILE A 168 -16.83 -0.25 26.53
C ILE A 168 -18.30 0.04 26.77
N THR A 169 -18.61 0.88 27.76
CA THR A 169 -20.00 1.23 28.07
C THR A 169 -20.45 2.42 27.25
N ILE A 170 -21.57 2.26 26.54
CA ILE A 170 -22.27 3.35 25.86
C ILE A 170 -23.54 3.66 26.66
N SER A 171 -23.69 4.91 27.09
CA SER A 171 -24.75 5.35 27.99
C SER A 171 -25.45 6.58 27.45
N THR A 172 -26.75 6.69 27.71
CA THR A 172 -27.55 7.86 27.33
C THR A 172 -28.57 8.19 28.42
N PRO A 173 -28.81 9.47 28.72
CA PRO A 173 -29.80 9.86 29.71
C PRO A 173 -31.21 9.58 29.22
N ILE A 174 -32.12 9.44 30.18
CA ILE A 174 -33.55 9.29 29.96
C ILE A 174 -34.23 10.50 30.56
N TYR A 175 -35.08 11.15 29.78
CA TYR A 175 -35.91 12.26 30.21
C TYR A 175 -37.39 11.90 30.08
N THR A 176 -38.15 12.12 31.14
CA THR A 176 -39.60 11.98 31.18
C THR A 176 -40.18 13.36 31.50
N ASN A 177 -41.07 13.89 30.64
CA ASN A 177 -41.63 15.25 30.81
C ASN A 177 -40.56 16.34 31.01
N ASN A 178 -39.48 16.28 30.21
CA ASN A 178 -38.31 17.18 30.31
C ASN A 178 -37.54 17.13 31.64
N GLN A 179 -37.80 16.13 32.50
CA GLN A 179 -37.07 15.89 33.73
C GLN A 179 -36.22 14.63 33.60
N PHE A 180 -34.98 14.70 34.07
CA PHE A 180 -34.08 13.55 34.12
C PHE A 180 -34.68 12.44 34.98
N SER A 181 -34.87 11.25 34.41
CA SER A 181 -35.49 10.10 35.08
C SER A 181 -34.55 8.91 35.25
N GLY A 182 -33.43 8.87 34.53
CA GLY A 182 -32.45 7.80 34.65
C GLY A 182 -31.42 7.75 33.54
N VAL A 183 -30.66 6.66 33.48
CA VAL A 183 -29.68 6.36 32.43
C VAL A 183 -29.90 4.94 31.95
N ILE A 184 -29.86 4.75 30.63
CA ILE A 184 -29.79 3.43 30.00
C ILE A 184 -28.43 3.27 29.34
N SER A 185 -27.88 2.05 29.44
CA SER A 185 -26.55 1.73 28.96
C SER A 185 -26.48 0.34 28.33
N ALA A 186 -25.50 0.18 27.47
CA ALA A 186 -25.11 -1.09 26.87
C ALA A 186 -23.59 -1.23 26.91
N ASP A 187 -23.10 -2.42 27.24
CA ASP A 187 -21.67 -2.72 27.20
C ASP A 187 -21.32 -3.35 25.84
N LEU A 188 -20.58 -2.61 25.01
CA LEU A 188 -19.95 -3.09 23.79
C LEU A 188 -18.86 -4.10 24.13
N ASN A 189 -18.88 -5.27 23.49
CA ASN A 189 -17.83 -6.28 23.58
C ASN A 189 -16.56 -5.81 22.83
N ALA A 190 -15.67 -5.14 23.56
CA ALA A 190 -14.42 -4.63 23.01
C ALA A 190 -13.45 -5.75 22.63
N THR A 191 -13.55 -6.93 23.24
CA THR A 191 -12.78 -8.12 22.84
C THR A 191 -13.11 -8.54 21.41
N LEU A 192 -14.39 -8.68 21.05
CA LEU A 192 -14.79 -9.00 19.66
C LEU A 192 -14.39 -7.91 18.67
N LEU A 193 -14.53 -6.64 19.07
CA LEU A 193 -14.06 -5.53 18.24
C LEU A 193 -12.55 -5.61 18.00
N SER A 194 -11.76 -5.85 19.05
CA SER A 194 -10.31 -6.03 18.94
C SER A 194 -9.94 -7.22 18.05
N GLU A 195 -10.64 -8.35 18.18
CA GLU A 195 -10.42 -9.54 17.35
C GLU A 195 -10.68 -9.23 15.87
N TYR A 196 -11.80 -8.55 15.55
CA TYR A 196 -12.08 -8.08 14.21
C TYR A 196 -10.97 -7.18 13.67
N ILE A 197 -10.54 -6.16 14.42
CA ILE A 197 -9.45 -5.25 14.00
C ILE A 197 -8.15 -6.01 13.77
N SER A 198 -7.84 -7.01 14.61
CA SER A 198 -6.58 -7.78 14.52
C SER A 198 -6.43 -8.60 13.24
N GLN A 199 -7.55 -8.90 12.58
CA GLN A 199 -7.58 -9.69 11.34
C GLN A 199 -7.42 -8.84 10.09
N ILE A 200 -7.56 -7.51 10.19
CA ILE A 200 -7.48 -6.62 9.04
C ILE A 200 -6.01 -6.42 8.67
N LYS A 201 -5.72 -6.67 7.40
CA LYS A 201 -4.41 -6.44 6.79
C LYS A 201 -4.52 -5.25 5.85
N VAL A 202 -3.49 -4.42 5.85
CA VAL A 202 -3.35 -3.34 4.88
C VAL A 202 -2.13 -3.67 4.02
N GLY A 203 -2.35 -3.98 2.74
CA GLY A 203 -1.31 -4.61 1.93
C GLY A 203 -0.98 -6.01 2.44
N GLU A 204 0.30 -6.38 2.43
CA GLU A 204 0.77 -7.71 2.83
C GLU A 204 1.11 -7.78 4.32
N THR A 205 1.80 -6.77 4.84
CA THR A 205 2.37 -6.75 6.19
C THR A 205 1.80 -5.67 7.09
N GLY A 206 1.14 -4.67 6.51
CA GLY A 206 0.45 -3.61 7.23
C GLY A 206 -0.78 -4.07 8.02
N PHE A 207 -1.31 -3.17 8.83
CA PHE A 207 -2.35 -3.46 9.81
C PHE A 207 -3.14 -2.20 10.18
N ILE A 208 -4.23 -2.39 10.92
CA ILE A 208 -4.98 -1.30 11.56
C ILE A 208 -4.75 -1.32 13.07
N ALA A 209 -4.57 -0.12 13.65
CA ALA A 209 -4.67 0.11 15.08
C ALA A 209 -5.90 0.99 15.37
N LEU A 210 -6.77 0.55 16.26
CA LEU A 210 -7.90 1.32 16.75
C LEU A 210 -7.53 1.94 18.10
N ILE A 211 -7.54 3.26 18.16
CA ILE A 211 -7.12 4.04 19.33
C ILE A 211 -8.33 4.75 19.94
N GLY A 212 -8.54 4.57 21.24
CA GLY A 212 -9.57 5.27 22.01
C GLY A 212 -9.29 6.75 22.19
N ALA A 213 -10.30 7.51 22.60
CA ALA A 213 -10.18 8.95 22.84
C ALA A 213 -9.15 9.28 23.94
N ASP A 214 -8.94 8.36 24.88
CA ASP A 214 -7.90 8.45 25.92
C ASP A 214 -6.51 7.96 25.47
N ARG A 215 -6.31 7.77 24.16
CA ARG A 215 -5.11 7.24 23.52
C ARG A 215 -4.80 5.77 23.83
N SER A 216 -5.72 5.02 24.46
CA SER A 216 -5.56 3.57 24.66
C SER A 216 -5.72 2.79 23.36
N ILE A 217 -5.00 1.68 23.24
CA ILE A 217 -5.14 0.76 22.12
C ILE A 217 -6.36 -0.13 22.40
N ILE A 218 -7.42 0.06 21.63
CA ILE A 218 -8.66 -0.73 21.69
C ILE A 218 -8.54 -1.97 20.80
N GLY A 219 -7.86 -1.87 19.66
CA GLY A 219 -7.68 -2.96 18.72
C GLY A 219 -6.36 -2.87 17.98
N HIS A 220 -5.66 -4.00 17.83
CA HIS A 220 -4.38 -4.08 17.14
C HIS A 220 -4.08 -5.54 16.76
N LYS A 221 -3.29 -5.75 15.70
CA LYS A 221 -2.83 -7.10 15.27
C LYS A 221 -2.14 -7.88 16.39
N ASN A 222 -1.27 -7.20 17.14
CA ASN A 222 -0.75 -7.70 18.41
C ASN A 222 -1.78 -7.46 19.53
N LEU A 223 -2.52 -8.51 19.88
CA LEU A 223 -3.56 -8.48 20.91
C LEU A 223 -3.03 -8.22 22.32
N ASP A 224 -1.73 -8.46 22.59
CA ASP A 224 -1.17 -8.23 23.92
C ASP A 224 -1.10 -6.74 24.25
N LEU A 225 -0.94 -5.87 23.25
CA LEU A 225 -1.05 -4.41 23.44
C LEU A 225 -2.44 -4.01 23.96
N VAL A 226 -3.48 -4.67 23.48
CA VAL A 226 -4.87 -4.43 23.91
C VAL A 226 -5.08 -5.00 25.32
N LYS A 227 -4.66 -6.24 25.57
CA LYS A 227 -4.79 -6.90 26.88
C LYS A 227 -4.03 -6.15 27.97
N GLU A 228 -2.88 -5.56 27.66
CA GLU A 228 -2.09 -4.77 28.61
C GLU A 228 -2.57 -3.31 28.71
N SER A 229 -3.61 -2.94 27.95
CA SER A 229 -4.16 -1.58 27.93
C SER A 229 -3.10 -0.52 27.62
N LYS A 230 -2.20 -0.86 26.69
CA LYS A 230 -1.13 0.02 26.20
C LYS A 230 -1.71 1.27 25.56
N LYS A 231 -0.92 2.32 25.53
CA LYS A 231 -1.25 3.57 24.84
C LYS A 231 -0.60 3.59 23.47
N VAL A 232 -1.09 4.44 22.58
CA VAL A 232 -0.52 4.61 21.23
C VAL A 232 0.98 4.96 21.27
N ASN A 233 1.45 5.58 22.36
CA ASN A 233 2.84 5.95 22.57
C ASN A 233 3.78 4.74 22.73
N ASP A 234 3.23 3.56 23.06
CA ASP A 234 3.98 2.32 23.18
C ASP A 234 4.24 1.65 21.81
N LEU A 235 3.67 2.18 20.72
CA LEU A 235 3.94 1.67 19.37
C LEU A 235 5.36 2.06 18.93
N PRO A 236 6.12 1.15 18.29
CA PRO A 236 7.54 1.37 17.99
C PRO A 236 7.79 2.51 16.99
N PHE A 237 6.79 2.83 16.18
CA PHE A 237 6.83 3.90 15.19
C PHE A 237 6.09 5.16 15.68
N PHE A 238 5.73 5.28 16.96
CA PHE A 238 5.07 6.49 17.46
C PHE A 238 6.02 7.70 17.46
N LYS A 239 5.51 8.87 17.07
CA LYS A 239 6.17 10.17 17.21
C LYS A 239 5.21 11.17 17.84
N GLU A 240 5.71 12.00 18.76
CA GLU A 240 4.92 13.05 19.39
C GLU A 240 5.16 14.41 18.73
N ILE A 241 4.09 15.18 18.53
CA ILE A 241 4.16 16.58 18.15
C ILE A 241 3.24 17.41 19.05
N SER A 242 3.59 18.69 19.18
CA SER A 242 3.05 19.61 20.19
C SER A 242 1.56 19.95 20.06
N ASP A 243 0.88 19.47 19.03
CA ASP A 243 -0.52 19.84 18.71
C ASP A 243 -1.56 18.77 19.10
N GLY A 244 -1.13 17.69 19.76
CA GLY A 244 -2.02 16.64 20.26
C GLY A 244 -2.50 15.63 19.21
N ARG A 245 -2.07 15.73 17.95
CA ARG A 245 -2.36 14.72 16.91
C ARG A 245 -1.47 13.48 17.09
N ILE A 246 -2.00 12.32 16.70
CA ILE A 246 -1.21 11.08 16.63
C ILE A 246 -0.37 11.12 15.36
N LEU A 247 0.96 11.14 15.53
CA LEU A 247 1.91 11.05 14.43
C LEU A 247 2.69 9.72 14.54
N LEU A 248 2.97 9.09 13.40
CA LEU A 248 3.87 7.94 13.33
C LEU A 248 5.12 8.33 12.53
N ASP A 249 6.21 7.59 12.69
CA ASP A 249 7.45 7.80 11.96
C ASP A 249 7.27 7.50 10.48
N ILE A 250 7.04 8.57 9.69
CA ILE A 250 6.82 8.48 8.24
C ILE A 250 7.99 7.83 7.48
N ASN A 251 9.19 7.82 8.06
CA ASN A 251 10.35 7.15 7.48
C ASN A 251 10.27 5.63 7.63
N GLN A 252 9.52 5.13 8.61
CA GLN A 252 9.32 3.70 8.87
C GLN A 252 7.98 3.21 8.31
N VAL A 253 6.94 4.05 8.30
CA VAL A 253 5.58 3.67 7.88
C VAL A 253 4.90 4.73 7.03
N THR A 254 4.07 4.31 6.07
CA THR A 254 2.99 5.14 5.53
C THR A 254 1.76 4.92 6.40
N TYR A 255 1.09 5.98 6.82
CA TYR A 255 -0.12 5.84 7.63
C TYR A 255 -1.16 6.92 7.36
N LEU A 256 -2.41 6.61 7.67
CA LEU A 256 -3.52 7.56 7.62
C LEU A 256 -4.37 7.47 8.90
N PRO A 257 -4.47 8.56 9.69
CA PRO A 257 -5.41 8.65 10.80
C PRO A 257 -6.80 9.07 10.32
N LEU A 258 -7.83 8.29 10.66
CA LEU A 258 -9.23 8.66 10.47
C LEU A 258 -9.93 8.67 11.83
N VAL A 259 -10.58 9.78 12.17
CA VAL A 259 -11.32 9.91 13.43
C VAL A 259 -12.79 9.58 13.18
N HIS A 260 -13.33 8.63 13.92
CA HIS A 260 -14.76 8.33 13.92
C HIS A 260 -15.49 9.38 14.77
N GLU A 261 -16.26 10.26 14.11
CA GLU A 261 -16.78 11.51 14.68
C GLU A 261 -17.58 11.29 15.98
N LYS A 262 -18.39 10.24 16.04
CA LYS A 262 -19.28 9.99 17.17
C LYS A 262 -18.56 9.44 18.41
N THR A 263 -17.48 8.69 18.23
CA THR A 263 -16.77 8.05 19.36
C THR A 263 -15.48 8.77 19.75
N GLY A 264 -14.95 9.61 18.85
CA GLY A 264 -13.61 10.17 18.98
C GLY A 264 -12.48 9.14 18.86
N TRP A 265 -12.79 7.91 18.44
CA TRP A 265 -11.77 6.88 18.22
C TRP A 265 -11.01 7.19 16.93
N THR A 266 -9.71 6.94 16.96
CA THR A 266 -8.84 7.11 15.79
C THR A 266 -8.52 5.73 15.22
N VAL A 267 -8.86 5.53 13.95
CA VAL A 267 -8.42 4.41 13.12
C VAL A 267 -7.08 4.80 12.48
N LEU A 268 -6.02 4.06 12.80
CA LEU A 268 -4.70 4.23 12.18
C LEU A 268 -4.47 3.07 11.22
N SER A 269 -4.55 3.33 9.93
CA SER A 269 -4.14 2.39 8.89
C SER A 269 -2.65 2.54 8.63
N VAL A 270 -1.88 1.46 8.71
CA VAL A 270 -0.41 1.50 8.67
C VAL A 270 0.12 0.49 7.65
N ILE A 271 1.01 0.94 6.76
CA ILE A 271 1.80 0.09 5.86
C ILE A 271 3.29 0.39 6.10
N PRO A 272 4.15 -0.61 6.34
CA PRO A 272 5.59 -0.40 6.46
C PRO A 272 6.22 0.15 5.17
N GLN A 273 7.13 1.13 5.28
CA GLN A 273 7.88 1.66 4.14
C GLN A 273 8.74 0.59 3.45
N GLU A 274 9.18 -0.42 4.21
CA GLU A 274 9.91 -1.56 3.67
C GLU A 274 9.06 -2.34 2.65
N GLU A 275 7.76 -2.51 2.89
CA GLU A 275 6.84 -3.17 1.95
C GLU A 275 6.74 -2.36 0.64
N VAL A 276 6.53 -1.05 0.76
CA VAL A 276 6.44 -0.13 -0.39
C VAL A 276 7.75 -0.12 -1.20
N SER A 277 8.89 -0.07 -0.50
CA SER A 277 10.22 -0.09 -1.12
C SER A 277 10.54 -1.44 -1.75
N SER A 278 10.15 -2.55 -1.13
CA SER A 278 10.39 -3.90 -1.65
C SER A 278 9.62 -4.13 -2.96
N PHE A 279 8.35 -3.70 -2.98
CA PHE A 279 7.54 -3.73 -4.20
C PHE A 279 8.14 -2.85 -5.30
N THR A 280 8.55 -1.62 -4.95
CA THR A 280 9.23 -0.69 -5.87
C THR A 280 10.49 -1.32 -6.47
N LYS A 281 11.37 -1.86 -5.61
CA LYS A 281 12.64 -2.45 -6.01
C LYS A 281 12.43 -3.67 -6.90
N THR A 282 11.48 -4.54 -6.56
CA THR A 282 11.21 -5.76 -7.32
C THR A 282 10.79 -5.43 -8.74
N ILE A 283 9.82 -4.53 -8.92
CA ILE A 283 9.32 -4.19 -10.25
C ILE A 283 10.35 -3.33 -11.01
N GLY A 284 10.91 -2.30 -10.37
CA GLY A 284 11.88 -1.40 -10.97
C GLY A 284 13.13 -2.14 -11.46
N THR A 285 13.72 -3.00 -10.61
CA THR A 285 14.90 -3.78 -10.96
C THR A 285 14.60 -4.77 -12.09
N ASN A 286 13.46 -5.47 -12.04
CA ASN A 286 13.10 -6.41 -13.10
C ASN A 286 12.92 -5.73 -14.46
N MET A 287 12.34 -4.53 -14.49
CA MET A 287 12.21 -3.76 -15.73
C MET A 287 13.55 -3.18 -16.20
N SER A 288 14.36 -2.62 -15.28
CA SER A 288 15.70 -2.12 -15.58
C SER A 288 16.62 -3.20 -16.15
N ASN A 289 16.53 -4.43 -15.60
CA ASN A 289 17.25 -5.60 -16.12
C ASN A 289 16.80 -5.94 -17.55
N LYS A 290 15.50 -5.93 -17.84
CA LYS A 290 15.00 -6.17 -19.21
C LYS A 290 15.45 -5.09 -20.20
N ILE A 291 15.51 -3.83 -19.78
CA ILE A 291 16.03 -2.73 -20.60
C ILE A 291 17.52 -2.97 -20.90
N THR A 292 18.30 -3.35 -19.88
CA THR A 292 19.72 -3.65 -20.02
C THR A 292 19.96 -4.86 -20.93
N GLU A 293 19.18 -5.94 -20.76
CA GLU A 293 19.22 -7.11 -21.65
C GLU A 293 18.93 -6.71 -23.11
N ALA A 294 17.89 -5.91 -23.35
CA ALA A 294 17.59 -5.41 -24.69
C ALA A 294 18.72 -4.53 -25.27
N ASN A 295 19.37 -3.72 -24.43
CA ASN A 295 20.52 -2.91 -24.85
C ASN A 295 21.71 -3.80 -25.27
N THR A 296 22.09 -4.76 -24.43
CA THR A 296 23.20 -5.69 -24.73
C THR A 296 22.95 -6.52 -26.00
N MET A 297 21.70 -6.91 -26.28
CA MET A 297 21.33 -7.56 -27.55
C MET A 297 21.50 -6.62 -28.76
N THR A 298 21.21 -5.33 -28.58
CA THR A 298 21.38 -4.29 -29.60
C THR A 298 22.87 -4.05 -29.88
N GLU A 299 23.69 -3.90 -28.85
CA GLU A 299 25.16 -3.78 -28.97
C GLU A 299 25.78 -5.01 -29.66
N SER A 300 25.34 -6.23 -29.30
CA SER A 300 25.78 -7.47 -29.94
C SER A 300 25.46 -7.48 -31.44
N SER A 301 24.26 -6.99 -31.81
CA SER A 301 23.83 -6.91 -33.21
C SER A 301 24.64 -5.87 -34.00
N LEU A 302 24.94 -4.71 -33.39
CA LEU A 302 25.80 -3.68 -33.97
C LEU A 302 27.24 -4.18 -34.17
N SER A 303 27.80 -4.92 -33.20
CA SER A 303 29.14 -5.51 -33.31
C SER A 303 29.24 -6.53 -34.44
N LYS A 304 28.20 -7.37 -34.61
CA LYS A 304 28.13 -8.31 -35.74
C LYS A 304 28.10 -7.58 -37.09
N LEU A 305 27.38 -6.46 -37.19
CA LEU A 305 27.37 -5.62 -38.41
C LEU A 305 28.76 -5.10 -38.77
N VAL A 306 29.52 -4.58 -37.78
CA VAL A 306 30.92 -4.15 -38.00
C VAL A 306 31.77 -5.33 -38.47
N SER A 307 31.64 -6.49 -37.84
CA SER A 307 32.40 -7.69 -38.20
C SER A 307 32.12 -8.15 -39.64
N ILE A 308 30.85 -8.15 -40.05
CA ILE A 308 30.44 -8.48 -41.44
C ILE A 308 31.04 -7.47 -42.42
N GLN A 309 31.02 -6.17 -42.10
CA GLN A 309 31.60 -5.13 -42.95
C GLN A 309 33.09 -5.36 -43.18
N VAL A 310 33.86 -5.69 -42.13
CA VAL A 310 35.29 -6.00 -42.23
C VAL A 310 35.54 -7.21 -43.15
N ILE A 311 34.72 -8.27 -43.03
CA ILE A 311 34.82 -9.46 -43.89
C ILE A 311 34.58 -9.10 -45.37
N VAL A 312 33.54 -8.29 -45.65
CA VAL A 312 33.24 -7.82 -47.01
C VAL A 312 34.40 -7.02 -47.60
N ILE A 313 35.04 -6.17 -46.80
CA ILE A 313 36.20 -5.37 -47.22
C ILE A 313 37.39 -6.27 -47.59
N ILE A 314 37.70 -7.27 -46.75
CA ILE A 314 38.80 -8.22 -47.02
C ILE A 314 38.54 -8.98 -48.33
N LEU A 315 37.30 -9.43 -48.55
CA LEU A 315 36.91 -10.11 -49.79
C LEU A 315 37.08 -9.20 -51.02
N LEU A 316 36.64 -7.94 -50.94
CA LEU A 316 36.79 -6.98 -52.03
C LEU A 316 38.26 -6.69 -52.36
N ILE A 317 39.12 -6.55 -51.34
CA ILE A 317 40.56 -6.38 -51.51
C ILE A 317 41.17 -7.61 -52.18
N ALA A 318 40.83 -8.82 -51.72
CA ALA A 318 41.32 -10.07 -52.29
C ALA A 318 40.91 -10.23 -53.77
N ILE A 319 39.66 -9.95 -54.12
CA ILE A 319 39.16 -9.95 -55.51
C ILE A 319 39.95 -8.93 -56.36
N SER A 320 40.17 -7.72 -55.84
CA SER A 320 40.93 -6.69 -56.54
C SER A 320 42.38 -7.14 -56.81
N ILE A 321 43.04 -7.82 -55.87
CA ILE A 321 44.38 -8.37 -56.05
C ILE A 321 44.39 -9.45 -57.14
N VAL A 322 43.42 -10.37 -57.11
CA VAL A 322 43.30 -11.46 -58.10
C VAL A 322 43.10 -10.91 -59.51
N ILE A 323 42.23 -9.91 -59.68
CA ILE A 323 42.00 -9.23 -60.98
C ILE A 323 43.28 -8.52 -61.43
N SER A 324 44.04 -7.92 -60.50
CA SER A 324 45.28 -7.21 -60.83
C SER A 324 46.45 -8.15 -61.18
N CYS A 325 46.47 -9.38 -60.64
CA CYS A 325 47.50 -10.39 -60.88
C CYS A 325 47.20 -11.31 -62.06
N SER A 326 45.93 -11.51 -62.42
CA SER A 326 45.55 -12.27 -63.62
C SER A 326 45.92 -11.46 -64.87
N SER A 327 46.86 -11.99 -65.66
CA SER A 327 47.26 -11.36 -66.91
C SER A 327 46.04 -11.29 -67.86
N PRO A 328 45.74 -10.12 -68.46
CA PRO A 328 44.58 -9.97 -69.33
C PRO A 328 44.63 -10.88 -70.57
N ASP A 329 45.81 -11.40 -70.94
CA ASP A 329 45.96 -12.34 -72.05
C ASP A 329 45.22 -13.66 -71.82
N ILE A 330 45.02 -14.09 -70.56
CA ILE A 330 44.33 -15.36 -70.25
C ILE A 330 42.81 -15.18 -70.26
N LEU A 331 42.29 -14.05 -69.75
CA LEU A 331 40.85 -13.76 -69.75
C LEU A 331 40.35 -13.35 -71.14
N PHE A 332 41.13 -12.61 -71.91
CA PHE A 332 40.80 -12.23 -73.29
C PHE A 332 40.85 -13.44 -74.24
N ASN A 333 41.88 -14.32 -74.12
CA ASN A 333 41.92 -15.56 -74.91
C ASN A 333 40.84 -16.56 -74.51
N ARG A 334 40.43 -16.62 -73.23
CA ARG A 334 39.31 -17.47 -72.81
C ARG A 334 37.96 -16.94 -73.27
N LEU A 335 37.72 -15.62 -73.29
CA LEU A 335 36.48 -15.06 -73.85
C LEU A 335 36.37 -15.24 -75.36
N ILE A 336 37.49 -15.13 -76.10
CA ILE A 336 37.52 -15.38 -77.55
C ILE A 336 37.31 -16.87 -77.85
N ALA A 337 37.81 -17.79 -77.03
CA ALA A 337 37.62 -19.23 -77.19
C ALA A 337 36.17 -19.72 -76.93
N TYR A 338 35.31 -18.88 -76.33
CA TYR A 338 33.87 -19.16 -76.18
C TYR A 338 32.99 -18.45 -77.23
N LEU A 339 33.58 -17.57 -78.05
CA LEU A 339 32.89 -16.80 -79.11
C LEU A 339 33.31 -17.21 -80.54
N LEU A 340 34.14 -18.25 -80.68
CA LEU A 340 34.48 -18.96 -81.92
C LEU A 340 34.01 -20.40 -81.81
#